data_AF-A0A2D4M0Z5-F1
#
_entry.id   AF-A0A2D4M0Z5-F1
#
_cell.length_a   1.000
_cell.length_b   1.000
_cell.length_c   1.000
_cell.angle_alpha   90.00
_cell.angle_beta   90.00
_cell.angle_gamma   90.00
#
_symmetry.space_group_name_H-M   'P 1'
#
loop_
_entity.id
_entity.type
_entity.pdbx_description
1 polymer ?
#
loop_
_entity_poly.entity_id
_entity_poly.type
_entity_poly.pdbx_seq_one_letter_code
_entity_poly.pdbx_strand_id
1 'polypeptide(L)'
;NEKQYTFYSNRHSSWSRIDMIWITGELNFNVQDIDIGTSTWADHNPITMVWKGQKKRNRWTLNNVILKEDNFKIRMEKELSFFFKENKKEETSLQNIWDTMKAYTRGIIIDYTKKRNIEKRKKIK
;
A
#
# COMPACT_ATOMS: atom_id res chain seq x y z
N ASN A 1 35.49 12.48 -7.39
CA ASN A 1 34.29 13.32 -7.55
C ASN A 1 34.28 13.95 -8.91
N GLU A 2 33.57 13.34 -9.85
CA GLU A 2 33.30 13.94 -11.15
C GLU A 2 32.15 14.95 -11.01
N LYS A 3 32.29 16.09 -11.68
CA LYS A 3 31.25 17.13 -11.67
C LYS A 3 30.15 16.71 -12.65
N GLN A 4 28.95 16.49 -12.13
CA GLN A 4 27.78 16.08 -12.92
C GLN A 4 26.81 17.26 -13.11
N TYR A 5 26.48 17.57 -14.36
CA TYR A 5 25.62 18.71 -14.74
C TYR A 5 24.50 18.27 -15.68
N THR A 6 23.36 18.93 -15.56
CA THR A 6 22.18 18.61 -16.38
C THR A 6 21.92 19.64 -17.46
N PHE A 7 22.49 20.84 -17.33
CA PHE A 7 22.24 21.95 -18.25
C PHE A 7 23.48 22.81 -18.46
N TYR A 8 23.63 23.35 -19.67
CA TYR A 8 24.63 24.36 -20.00
C TYR A 8 23.97 25.66 -20.48
N SER A 9 24.27 26.77 -19.80
CA SER A 9 23.81 28.09 -20.20
C SER A 9 24.82 28.76 -21.13
N ASN A 10 24.52 28.84 -22.43
CA ASN A 10 25.35 29.57 -23.40
C ASN A 10 25.55 31.05 -23.03
N ARG A 11 24.49 31.71 -22.52
CA ARG A 11 24.54 33.13 -22.17
C ARG A 11 25.49 33.42 -21.01
N HIS A 12 25.56 32.50 -20.05
CA HIS A 12 26.35 32.67 -18.82
C HIS A 12 27.64 31.84 -18.83
N SER A 13 27.89 31.11 -19.92
CA SER A 13 29.00 30.17 -20.08
C SER A 13 29.18 29.24 -18.87
N SER A 14 28.06 28.79 -18.30
CA SER A 14 28.05 28.09 -17.01
C SER A 14 27.26 26.79 -17.06
N TRP A 15 27.74 25.82 -16.29
CA TRP A 15 27.09 24.52 -16.11
C TRP A 15 26.28 24.51 -14.82
N SER A 16 25.05 24.01 -14.88
CA SER A 16 24.17 23.88 -13.72
C SER A 16 23.52 22.50 -13.65
N ARG A 17 23.01 22.17 -12.46
CA ARG A 17 22.25 20.94 -12.20
C ARG A 17 20.87 21.36 -11.69
N ILE A 18 19.97 21.63 -12.63
CA ILE A 18 18.63 22.16 -12.36
C ILE A 18 17.56 21.08 -12.39
N ASP A 19 17.89 19.90 -12.90
CA ASP A 19 17.01 18.74 -12.92
C ASP A 19 17.32 17.83 -11.71
N MET A 20 16.27 17.39 -11.00
CA MET A 20 16.40 16.60 -9.77
C MET A 20 15.28 15.57 -9.65
N ILE A 21 15.59 14.42 -9.03
CA ILE A 21 14.62 13.40 -8.65
C ILE A 21 14.56 13.33 -7.12
N TRP A 22 13.39 13.57 -6.54
CA TRP A 22 13.18 13.54 -5.09
C TRP A 22 12.52 12.22 -4.68
N ILE A 23 13.06 11.55 -3.66
CA ILE A 23 12.55 10.28 -3.13
C ILE A 23 12.41 10.32 -1.61
N THR A 24 11.50 9.52 -1.06
CA THR A 24 11.40 9.32 0.40
C THR A 24 12.59 8.51 0.90
N GLY A 25 13.05 8.78 2.12
CA GLY A 25 14.18 8.05 2.72
C GLY A 25 13.98 6.53 2.78
N GLU A 26 12.73 6.08 2.94
CA GLU A 26 12.36 4.66 2.92
C GLU A 26 12.64 3.97 1.56
N LEU A 27 12.58 4.73 0.46
CA LEU A 27 12.79 4.21 -0.89
C LEU A 27 14.26 4.26 -1.33
N ASN A 28 15.13 4.94 -0.57
CA ASN A 28 16.54 5.11 -0.92
C ASN A 28 17.27 3.77 -1.06
N PHE A 29 16.98 2.79 -0.19
CA PHE A 29 17.55 1.44 -0.25
C PHE A 29 17.15 0.63 -1.50
N ASN A 30 16.11 1.08 -2.22
CA ASN A 30 15.65 0.43 -3.45
C ASN A 30 16.30 1.03 -4.69
N VAL A 31 16.96 2.19 -4.60
CA VAL A 31 17.69 2.76 -5.73
C VAL A 31 18.88 1.86 -6.06
N GLN A 32 19.00 1.49 -7.33
CA GLN A 32 20.09 0.66 -7.85
C GLN A 32 21.14 1.53 -8.52
N ASP A 33 20.68 2.50 -9.33
CA ASP A 33 21.55 3.34 -10.12
C ASP A 33 20.91 4.69 -10.41
N ILE A 34 21.75 5.72 -10.55
CA ILE A 34 21.37 7.08 -10.92
C ILE A 34 22.44 7.61 -11.87
N ASP A 35 22.04 7.96 -13.08
CA ASP A 35 22.97 8.46 -14.09
C ASP A 35 22.42 9.71 -14.82
N ILE A 36 23.34 10.55 -15.27
CA ILE A 36 23.04 11.71 -16.12
C ILE A 36 23.58 11.40 -17.51
N GLY A 37 22.68 11.10 -18.43
CA GLY A 37 23.03 10.79 -19.81
C GLY A 37 23.45 12.03 -20.58
N THR A 38 24.10 11.83 -21.73
CA THR A 38 24.42 12.91 -22.65
C THR A 38 23.25 13.18 -23.58
N SER A 39 22.76 14.43 -23.62
CA SER A 39 21.78 14.84 -24.62
C SER A 39 22.48 15.24 -25.93
N THR A 40 21.96 14.75 -27.05
CA THR A 40 22.41 15.13 -28.40
C THR A 40 21.51 16.17 -29.07
N TRP A 41 20.28 16.36 -28.57
CA TRP A 41 19.26 17.19 -29.23
C TRP A 41 18.63 18.27 -28.34
N ALA A 42 18.61 18.07 -27.02
CA ALA A 42 18.13 19.05 -26.05
C ALA A 42 19.30 19.73 -25.33
N ASP A 43 19.06 20.95 -24.86
CA ASP A 43 19.93 21.71 -23.97
C ASP A 43 20.02 21.15 -22.54
N HIS A 44 19.15 20.19 -22.21
CA HIS A 44 19.17 19.42 -20.97
C HIS A 44 19.59 17.97 -21.20
N ASN A 45 20.52 17.51 -20.35
CA ASN A 45 20.91 16.11 -20.21
C ASN A 45 19.85 15.34 -19.41
N PRO A 46 19.40 14.16 -19.88
CA PRO A 46 18.43 13.36 -19.17
C PRO A 46 19.00 12.79 -17.87
N ILE A 47 18.20 12.78 -16.81
CA ILE A 47 18.50 12.03 -15.58
C ILE A 47 17.73 10.73 -15.60
N THR A 48 18.43 9.62 -15.39
CA THR A 48 17.82 8.29 -15.27
C THR A 48 18.03 7.74 -13.88
N MET A 49 17.03 7.01 -13.36
CA MET A 49 17.11 6.33 -12.07
C MET A 49 16.54 4.93 -12.22
N VAL A 50 17.33 3.92 -11.88
CA VAL A 50 16.90 2.52 -11.80
C VAL A 50 16.64 2.19 -10.34
N TRP A 51 15.47 1.64 -10.03
CA TRP A 51 15.16 1.18 -8.67
C TRP A 51 14.50 -0.21 -8.68
N LYS A 52 14.67 -0.97 -7.60
CA LYS A 52 14.21 -2.38 -7.40
C LYS A 52 12.70 -2.59 -7.45
N GLY A 53 11.91 -1.55 -7.69
CA GLY A 53 10.49 -1.50 -7.37
C GLY A 53 10.22 -1.49 -5.86
N GLN A 54 8.98 -1.20 -5.48
CA GLN A 54 8.50 -1.45 -4.13
C GLN A 54 7.73 -2.78 -4.15
N LYS A 55 8.03 -3.71 -3.23
CA LYS A 55 7.10 -4.82 -2.99
C LYS A 55 5.76 -4.19 -2.60
N LYS A 56 4.72 -4.39 -3.42
CA LYS A 56 3.37 -3.97 -3.05
C LYS A 56 3.08 -4.53 -1.67
N ARG A 57 2.92 -3.65 -0.67
CA ARG A 57 2.34 -4.07 0.61
C ARG A 57 0.96 -4.59 0.27
N ASN A 58 0.77 -5.89 0.42
CA ASN A 58 -0.54 -6.50 0.24
C ASN A 58 -1.47 -5.89 1.28
N ARG A 59 -2.31 -4.96 0.83
CA ARG A 59 -3.45 -4.52 1.64
C ARG A 59 -4.30 -5.77 1.83
N TRP A 60 -4.73 -6.00 3.07
CA TRP A 60 -5.71 -7.04 3.32
C TRP A 60 -6.92 -6.81 2.42
N THR A 61 -7.35 -7.87 1.77
CA THR A 61 -8.57 -7.91 0.96
C THR A 61 -9.47 -9.00 1.48
N LEU A 62 -10.77 -8.73 1.51
CA LEU A 62 -11.77 -9.73 1.84
C LEU A 62 -11.76 -10.86 0.81
N ASN A 63 -11.75 -12.10 1.25
CA ASN A 63 -11.85 -13.25 0.35
C ASN A 63 -13.30 -13.45 -0.07
N ASN A 64 -13.64 -13.19 -1.33
CA ASN A 64 -15.03 -13.32 -1.81
C ASN A 64 -15.58 -14.75 -1.73
N VAL A 65 -14.73 -15.77 -1.59
CA VAL A 65 -15.18 -17.16 -1.45
C VAL A 65 -15.86 -17.41 -0.11
N ILE A 66 -15.42 -16.77 0.99
CA ILE A 66 -16.07 -16.97 2.31
C ILE A 66 -17.48 -16.36 2.34
N LEU A 67 -17.75 -15.34 1.52
CA LEU A 67 -19.07 -14.69 1.44
C LEU A 67 -20.17 -15.63 0.93
N LYS A 68 -19.79 -16.66 0.18
CA LYS A 68 -20.72 -17.67 -0.35
C LYS A 68 -21.01 -18.79 0.65
N GLU A 69 -20.27 -18.90 1.75
CA GLU A 69 -20.42 -19.98 2.73
C GLU A 69 -21.52 -19.65 3.74
N ASP A 70 -22.52 -20.52 3.88
CA ASP A 70 -23.66 -20.25 4.77
C ASP A 70 -23.25 -20.17 6.25
N ASN A 71 -22.29 -20.99 6.68
CA ASN A 71 -21.71 -20.92 8.01
C ASN A 71 -21.09 -19.55 8.31
N PHE A 72 -20.50 -18.90 7.29
CA PHE A 72 -19.96 -17.55 7.45
C PHE A 72 -21.08 -16.53 7.58
N LYS A 73 -22.12 -16.60 6.74
CA LYS A 73 -23.28 -15.69 6.79
C LYS A 73 -23.97 -15.73 8.14
N ILE A 74 -24.32 -16.93 8.62
CA ILE A 74 -24.99 -17.14 9.92
C ILE A 74 -24.15 -16.56 11.07
N ARG A 75 -22.83 -16.81 11.05
CA ARG A 75 -21.93 -16.26 12.07
C ARG A 75 -21.89 -14.73 11.99
N MET A 76 -21.75 -14.16 10.79
CA MET A 76 -21.69 -12.71 10.62
C MET A 76 -22.97 -12.01 11.07
N GLU A 77 -24.14 -12.56 10.74
CA GLU A 77 -25.44 -12.04 11.21
C GLU A 77 -25.48 -12.02 12.74
N LYS A 78 -25.14 -13.14 13.38
CA LYS A 78 -25.11 -13.24 14.85
C LYS A 78 -24.18 -12.23 15.50
N GLU A 79 -22.96 -12.10 15.00
CA GLU A 79 -21.94 -11.21 15.57
C GLU A 79 -22.30 -9.73 15.33
N LEU A 80 -22.84 -9.37 14.17
CA LEU A 80 -23.28 -8.01 13.89
C LEU A 80 -24.51 -7.62 14.72
N SER A 81 -25.49 -8.52 14.86
CA SER A 81 -26.64 -8.29 15.75
C SER A 81 -26.20 -8.08 17.19
N PHE A 82 -25.25 -8.88 17.67
CA PHE A 82 -24.64 -8.68 18.99
C PHE A 82 -23.92 -7.33 19.09
N PHE A 83 -23.09 -6.99 18.12
CA PHE A 83 -22.36 -5.72 18.09
C PHE A 83 -23.30 -4.51 18.19
N PHE A 84 -24.34 -4.46 17.36
CA PHE A 84 -25.28 -3.34 17.37
C PHE A 84 -26.11 -3.27 18.65
N LYS A 85 -26.46 -4.42 19.24
CA LYS A 85 -27.18 -4.46 20.52
C LYS A 85 -26.37 -3.83 21.65
N GLU A 86 -25.08 -4.16 21.73
CA GLU A 86 -24.23 -3.73 22.85
C GLU A 86 -23.64 -2.33 22.68
N ASN A 87 -23.42 -1.90 21.43
CA ASN A 87 -22.67 -0.67 21.12
C ASN A 87 -23.55 0.50 20.65
N LYS A 88 -24.84 0.28 20.38
CA LYS A 88 -25.76 1.37 20.01
C LYS A 88 -26.33 2.02 21.27
N LYS A 89 -25.56 2.92 21.87
CA LYS A 89 -25.99 3.79 22.98
C LYS A 89 -26.27 5.21 22.47
N GLU A 90 -27.16 5.95 23.13
CA GLU A 90 -27.54 7.32 22.72
C GLU A 90 -26.34 8.28 22.64
N GLU A 91 -25.34 8.07 23.49
CA GLU A 91 -24.14 8.92 23.57
C GLU A 91 -23.09 8.64 22.49
N THR A 92 -23.20 7.51 21.76
CA THR A 92 -22.17 7.11 20.79
C THR A 92 -22.46 7.68 19.41
N SER A 93 -21.49 8.42 18.86
CA SER A 93 -21.64 8.97 17.50
C SER A 93 -21.75 7.86 16.45
N LEU A 94 -22.55 8.12 15.40
CA LEU A 94 -22.71 7.20 14.27
C LEU A 94 -21.35 6.87 13.61
N GLN A 95 -20.44 7.85 13.55
CA GLN A 95 -19.10 7.66 13.00
C GLN A 95 -18.31 6.63 13.82
N ASN A 96 -18.33 6.74 15.15
CA ASN A 96 -17.62 5.81 16.03
C ASN A 96 -18.20 4.39 15.93
N ILE A 97 -19.53 4.26 15.86
CA ILE A 97 -20.19 2.97 15.64
C ILE A 97 -19.73 2.36 14.31
N TRP A 98 -19.72 3.15 13.23
CA TRP A 98 -19.32 2.70 11.91
C TRP A 98 -17.84 2.29 11.84
N ASP A 99 -16.94 3.05 12.44
CA ASP A 99 -15.50 2.74 12.47
C ASP A 99 -15.22 1.49 13.31
N THR A 100 -15.84 1.39 14.49
CA THR A 100 -15.68 0.23 15.37
C THR A 100 -16.27 -1.03 14.74
N MET A 101 -17.44 -0.95 14.10
CA MET A 101 -18.07 -2.07 13.40
C MET A 101 -17.16 -2.63 12.30
N LYS A 102 -16.53 -1.75 11.50
CA LYS A 102 -15.59 -2.16 10.44
C LYS A 102 -14.39 -2.91 11.03
N ALA A 103 -13.80 -2.40 12.10
CA ALA A 103 -12.67 -3.04 12.77
C ALA A 103 -13.05 -4.41 13.37
N TYR A 104 -14.18 -4.47 14.06
CA TYR A 104 -14.74 -5.69 14.65
C TYR A 104 -15.03 -6.77 13.60
N THR A 105 -15.76 -6.40 12.55
CA THR A 105 -16.09 -7.29 11.42
C THR A 105 -14.84 -7.85 10.75
N ARG A 106 -13.83 -7.00 10.53
CA ARG A 106 -12.55 -7.42 9.95
C ARG A 106 -11.84 -8.45 10.83
N GLY A 107 -11.86 -8.28 12.15
CA GLY A 107 -11.31 -9.25 13.11
C GLY A 107 -11.97 -10.63 12.99
N ILE A 108 -13.30 -10.66 12.94
CA ILE A 108 -14.07 -11.90 12.77
C ILE A 108 -13.73 -12.60 11.46
N ILE A 109 -13.65 -11.84 10.36
CA ILE A 109 -13.31 -12.39 9.05
C ILE A 109 -11.91 -13.02 9.05
N ILE A 110 -10.93 -12.36 9.68
CA ILE A 110 -9.55 -12.87 9.78
C ILE A 110 -9.53 -14.18 10.58
N ASP A 111 -10.22 -14.24 11.73
CA ASP A 111 -10.34 -15.46 12.54
C ASP A 111 -10.99 -16.60 11.76
N TYR A 112 -12.13 -16.33 11.11
CA TYR A 112 -12.85 -17.31 10.30
C TYR A 112 -11.98 -17.87 9.17
N THR A 113 -11.31 -16.98 8.43
CA THR A 113 -10.43 -17.36 7.31
C THR A 113 -9.24 -18.20 7.79
N LYS A 114 -8.66 -17.86 8.94
CA LYS A 114 -7.57 -18.65 9.55
C LYS A 114 -8.03 -20.06 9.89
N LYS A 115 -9.16 -20.20 10.59
CA LYS A 115 -9.73 -21.52 10.97
C LYS A 115 -10.04 -22.37 9.74
N ARG A 116 -10.73 -21.79 8.75
CA ARG A 116 -11.02 -22.43 7.47
C ARG A 116 -9.76 -22.97 6.77
N ASN A 117 -8.70 -22.17 6.71
CA ASN A 117 -7.45 -22.57 6.07
C ASN A 117 -6.74 -23.71 6.80
N ILE A 118 -6.82 -23.74 8.14
CA ILE A 118 -6.28 -24.85 8.95
C ILE A 118 -7.05 -26.14 8.65
N GLU A 119 -8.39 -26.09 8.65
CA GLU A 119 -9.23 -27.25 8.35
C GLU A 119 -9.00 -27.80 6.95
N LYS A 120 -8.89 -26.92 5.94
CA LYS A 120 -8.55 -27.34 4.57
C LYS A 120 -7.22 -28.06 4.50
N ARG A 121 -6.18 -27.55 5.18
CA ARG A 121 -4.85 -28.20 5.22
C ARG A 121 -4.89 -29.56 5.92
N LYS A 122 -5.73 -29.72 6.95
CA LYS A 122 -5.91 -31.02 7.61
C LYS A 122 -6.58 -32.07 6.72
N LYS A 123 -7.49 -31.67 5.83
CA LYS A 123 -8.17 -32.58 4.89
C LYS A 123 -7.31 -33.01 3.68
N ILE A 124 -6.21 -32.31 3.42
CA ILE A 124 -5.29 -32.59 2.31
C ILE A 124 -4.16 -33.55 2.76
N LYS A 125 -3.95 -33.70 4.07
CA LYS A 125 -3.09 -34.74 4.65
C LYS A 125 -3.89 -36.00 4.89
#